data_AF-A0A5E4NTF2-F1
#
_entry.id   AF-A0A5E4NTF2-F1
#
_cell.length_a   1.000
_cell.length_b   1.000
_cell.length_c   1.000
_cell.angle_alpha   90.00
_cell.angle_beta   90.00
_cell.angle_gamma   90.00
#
_symmetry.space_group_name_H-M   'P 1'
#
loop_
_entity.id
_entity.type
_entity.pdbx_description
1 polymer ?
#
loop_
_entity_poly.entity_id
_entity_poly.type
_entity_poly.pdbx_seq_one_letter_code
_entity_poly.pdbx_strand_id
1 'polypeptide(L)'
;MTLAECKRELEQLGIVRYPTRIAYMKSLGPTSPDRRAPGHARRAAMSLVCARRSLGFWHDDPSYARLRDDLSASIAFLGSDGPVEPFKARRDELATVADAFLFQTEGTEQSRVSSLWSLLTAMTVCLEDFTYQDVDDERDAEVWAWDSAFQAATAFAGGAQWQAADVDLDLERRREFWTWFVEREPDEAAALLSKSG
;
A
#
# COMPACT_ATOMS: atom_id res chain seq x y z
N MET A 1 -14.44 -15.59 18.29
CA MET A 1 -13.40 -14.69 17.77
C MET A 1 -13.96 -13.48 17.02
N THR A 2 -14.49 -12.48 17.73
CA THR A 2 -14.73 -11.08 17.35
C THR A 2 -13.45 -10.39 16.84
N LEU A 3 -13.55 -9.18 16.29
CA LEU A 3 -12.39 -8.32 16.00
C LEU A 3 -11.42 -8.21 17.21
N ALA A 4 -11.96 -8.22 18.43
CA ALA A 4 -11.25 -8.22 19.71
C ALA A 4 -10.55 -9.55 20.09
N GLU A 5 -10.56 -10.47 19.17
CA GLU A 5 -10.25 -11.86 19.42
C GLU A 5 -9.28 -12.24 18.24
N CYS A 6 -9.49 -11.77 16.99
CA CYS A 6 -8.45 -11.68 15.93
C CYS A 6 -7.19 -10.93 16.38
N LYS A 7 -7.41 -9.86 17.14
CA LYS A 7 -6.38 -9.09 17.84
C LYS A 7 -5.54 -9.94 18.80
N ARG A 8 -6.13 -10.95 19.43
CA ARG A 8 -5.50 -11.76 20.48
C ARG A 8 -4.56 -12.86 19.95
N GLU A 9 -4.82 -13.36 18.75
CA GLU A 9 -3.98 -14.35 18.06
C GLU A 9 -2.74 -13.73 17.40
N LEU A 10 -2.87 -12.53 16.82
CA LEU A 10 -1.74 -11.75 16.30
C LEU A 10 -0.78 -11.31 17.41
N GLU A 11 -1.29 -11.19 18.64
CA GLU A 11 -0.56 -10.83 19.86
C GLU A 11 0.21 -12.00 20.49
N GLN A 12 -0.13 -13.26 20.21
CA GLN A 12 0.54 -14.42 20.83
C GLN A 12 1.78 -14.92 20.09
N LEU A 13 1.95 -14.54 18.83
CA LEU A 13 2.92 -15.18 17.94
C LEU A 13 4.09 -14.28 17.52
N GLY A 14 4.12 -13.01 17.92
CA GLY A 14 5.23 -12.12 17.53
C GLY A 14 5.25 -11.80 16.04
N ILE A 15 4.07 -11.43 15.49
CA ILE A 15 3.81 -11.09 14.06
C ILE A 15 3.74 -12.34 13.19
N VAL A 16 2.58 -12.98 13.03
CA VAL A 16 2.53 -14.27 12.33
C VAL A 16 1.40 -14.36 11.33
N ARG A 17 1.73 -13.98 10.10
CA ARG A 17 0.93 -14.10 8.87
C ARG A 17 -0.03 -12.95 8.61
N TYR A 18 -0.30 -12.79 7.32
CA TYR A 18 -1.23 -11.86 6.72
C TYR A 18 -2.57 -12.50 6.27
N PRO A 19 -3.24 -13.43 7.00
CA PRO A 19 -4.36 -14.19 6.44
C PRO A 19 -5.72 -13.48 6.54
N THR A 20 -5.85 -12.34 7.22
CA THR A 20 -7.10 -11.57 7.18
C THR A 20 -7.18 -10.71 5.93
N ARG A 21 -6.06 -10.11 5.51
CA ARG A 21 -6.02 -9.18 4.37
C ARG A 21 -6.21 -9.86 3.02
N ILE A 22 -5.49 -10.94 2.73
CA ILE A 22 -5.62 -11.61 1.42
C ILE A 22 -6.99 -12.25 1.27
N ALA A 23 -7.49 -12.90 2.33
CA ALA A 23 -8.86 -13.41 2.36
C ALA A 23 -9.89 -12.28 2.15
N TYR A 24 -9.67 -11.12 2.78
CA TYR A 24 -10.50 -9.94 2.58
C TYR A 24 -10.41 -9.41 1.15
N MET A 25 -9.22 -9.22 0.58
CA MET A 25 -9.01 -8.77 -0.81
C MET A 25 -9.63 -9.72 -1.84
N LYS A 26 -9.54 -11.04 -1.60
CA LYS A 26 -10.22 -12.09 -2.38
C LYS A 26 -11.75 -12.00 -2.23
N SER A 27 -12.26 -11.61 -1.06
CA SER A 27 -13.71 -11.46 -0.81
C SER A 27 -14.34 -10.26 -1.53
N LEU A 28 -13.56 -9.25 -1.94
CA LEU A 28 -14.08 -8.05 -2.63
C LEU A 28 -14.60 -8.31 -4.04
N GLY A 29 -14.27 -9.48 -4.61
CA GLY A 29 -14.65 -9.93 -5.94
C GLY A 29 -13.49 -10.58 -6.69
N PRO A 30 -13.75 -11.26 -7.83
CA PRO A 30 -12.70 -11.85 -8.65
C PRO A 30 -11.74 -10.79 -9.17
N THR A 31 -10.52 -11.21 -9.52
CA THR A 31 -9.61 -10.36 -10.29
C THR A 31 -10.12 -10.18 -11.72
N SER A 32 -9.96 -8.99 -12.27
CA SER A 32 -10.48 -8.65 -13.59
C SER A 32 -9.50 -7.77 -14.35
N PRO A 33 -9.25 -8.02 -15.65
CA PRO A 33 -8.52 -7.06 -16.48
C PRO A 33 -9.32 -5.77 -16.72
N ASP A 34 -10.64 -5.80 -16.49
CA ASP A 34 -11.48 -4.60 -16.53
C ASP A 34 -11.35 -3.83 -15.21
N ARG A 35 -10.68 -2.68 -15.27
CA ARG A 35 -10.51 -1.76 -14.14
C ARG A 35 -11.77 -1.16 -13.55
N ARG A 36 -12.89 -1.31 -14.26
CA ARG A 36 -14.21 -0.88 -13.78
C ARG A 36 -14.95 -2.00 -13.05
N ALA A 37 -14.41 -3.22 -13.01
CA ALA A 37 -14.97 -4.28 -12.21
C ALA A 37 -15.05 -3.81 -10.74
N PRO A 38 -16.22 -3.92 -10.07
CA PRO A 38 -16.39 -3.40 -8.72
C PRO A 38 -15.35 -3.93 -7.71
N GLY A 39 -14.87 -5.17 -7.89
CA GLY A 39 -13.80 -5.74 -7.07
C GLY A 39 -12.46 -5.03 -7.26
N HIS A 40 -12.06 -4.77 -8.50
CA HIS A 40 -10.84 -4.03 -8.83
C HIS A 40 -10.93 -2.61 -8.28
N ALA A 41 -12.02 -1.89 -8.54
CA ALA A 41 -12.19 -0.52 -8.07
C ALA A 41 -12.06 -0.39 -6.54
N ARG A 42 -12.61 -1.36 -5.78
CA ARG A 42 -12.44 -1.43 -4.32
C ARG A 42 -10.99 -1.66 -3.92
N ARG A 43 -10.30 -2.63 -4.52
CA ARG A 43 -8.88 -2.92 -4.23
C ARG A 43 -7.97 -1.71 -4.55
N ALA A 44 -8.24 -1.02 -5.64
CA ALA A 44 -7.53 0.20 -6.03
C ALA A 44 -7.78 1.34 -5.03
N ALA A 45 -9.05 1.60 -4.67
CA ALA A 45 -9.40 2.60 -3.67
C ALA A 45 -8.70 2.33 -2.34
N MET A 46 -8.70 1.07 -1.88
CA MET A 46 -8.05 0.70 -0.63
C MET A 46 -6.53 0.94 -0.67
N SER A 47 -5.91 0.60 -1.79
CA SER A 47 -4.47 0.84 -2.00
C SER A 47 -4.16 2.35 -1.97
N LEU A 48 -4.99 3.18 -2.61
CA LEU A 48 -4.81 4.63 -2.59
C LEU A 48 -4.97 5.24 -1.19
N VAL A 49 -5.88 4.70 -0.36
CA VAL A 49 -6.03 5.13 1.03
C VAL A 49 -4.77 4.79 1.84
N CYS A 50 -4.19 3.60 1.65
CA CYS A 50 -2.92 3.21 2.29
C CYS A 50 -1.76 4.11 1.87
N ALA A 51 -1.61 4.34 0.56
CA ALA A 51 -0.60 5.26 0.02
C ALA A 51 -0.76 6.68 0.58
N ARG A 52 -1.98 7.21 0.58
CA ARG A 52 -2.28 8.53 1.16
C ARG A 52 -1.82 8.64 2.61
N ARG A 53 -2.03 7.59 3.40
CA ARG A 53 -1.67 7.56 4.82
C ARG A 53 -0.17 7.57 5.03
N SER A 54 0.60 6.82 4.24
CA SER A 54 2.06 6.76 4.38
C SER A 54 2.76 8.00 3.81
N LEU A 55 2.18 8.70 2.83
CA LEU A 55 2.78 9.89 2.22
C LEU A 55 3.12 11.02 3.21
N GLY A 56 2.59 11.01 4.43
CA GLY A 56 2.98 11.94 5.49
C GLY A 56 4.48 11.94 5.83
N PHE A 57 5.20 10.84 5.56
CA PHE A 57 6.67 10.77 5.76
C PHE A 57 7.48 11.68 4.83
N TRP A 58 6.83 12.24 3.81
CA TRP A 58 7.43 13.15 2.85
C TRP A 58 7.12 14.62 3.13
N HIS A 59 6.33 14.98 4.15
CA HIS A 59 5.75 16.33 4.27
C HIS A 59 6.76 17.50 4.24
N ASP A 60 7.99 17.29 4.72
CA ASP A 60 9.07 18.28 4.73
C ASP A 60 9.95 18.25 3.46
N ASP A 61 9.75 17.26 2.58
CA ASP A 61 10.53 17.10 1.36
C ASP A 61 9.92 17.90 0.19
N PRO A 62 10.74 18.59 -0.63
CA PRO A 62 10.25 19.31 -1.80
C PRO A 62 9.44 18.45 -2.79
N SER A 63 9.71 17.14 -2.83
CA SER A 63 9.04 16.18 -3.70
C SER A 63 7.60 15.87 -3.25
N TYR A 64 7.20 16.25 -2.03
CA TYR A 64 5.89 15.94 -1.49
C TYR A 64 4.73 16.45 -2.34
N ALA A 65 4.87 17.65 -2.90
CA ALA A 65 3.85 18.23 -3.77
C ALA A 65 3.58 17.33 -4.98
N ARG A 66 4.66 16.85 -5.63
CA ARG A 66 4.56 15.94 -6.76
C ARG A 66 3.91 14.61 -6.37
N LEU A 67 4.32 14.00 -5.25
CA LEU A 67 3.75 12.73 -4.79
C LEU A 67 2.26 12.85 -4.45
N ARG A 68 1.84 14.01 -3.92
CA ARG A 68 0.42 14.34 -3.73
C ARG A 68 -0.32 14.50 -5.05
N ASP A 69 0.32 15.08 -6.05
CA ASP A 69 -0.26 15.20 -7.39
C ASP A 69 -0.40 13.81 -8.04
N ASP A 70 0.55 12.90 -7.84
CA ASP A 70 0.51 11.52 -8.33
C ASP A 70 -0.65 10.75 -7.67
N LEU A 71 -0.82 10.89 -6.35
CA LEU A 71 -1.96 10.34 -5.62
C LEU A 71 -3.28 10.91 -6.16
N SER A 72 -3.36 12.23 -6.35
CA SER A 72 -4.58 12.91 -6.83
C SER A 72 -4.94 12.47 -8.25
N ALA A 73 -3.95 12.35 -9.12
CA ALA A 73 -4.12 11.84 -10.48
C ALA A 73 -4.61 10.39 -10.48
N SER A 74 -4.15 9.57 -9.52
CA SER A 74 -4.59 8.17 -9.37
C SER A 74 -6.05 8.07 -8.91
N ILE A 75 -6.47 8.92 -7.98
CA ILE A 75 -7.88 9.01 -7.56
C ILE A 75 -8.77 9.45 -8.74
N ALA A 76 -8.33 10.44 -9.52
CA ALA A 76 -9.05 10.89 -10.70
C ALA A 76 -9.09 9.81 -11.80
N PHE A 77 -8.01 9.07 -11.99
CA PHE A 77 -7.93 7.96 -12.94
C PHE A 77 -8.88 6.83 -12.55
N LEU A 78 -8.99 6.50 -11.27
CA LEU A 78 -9.92 5.48 -10.76
C LEU A 78 -11.39 5.83 -11.04
N GLY A 79 -11.74 7.13 -11.00
CA GLY A 79 -13.09 7.62 -11.24
C GLY A 79 -13.42 7.99 -12.70
N SER A 80 -12.51 7.81 -13.65
CA SER A 80 -12.72 8.27 -15.02
C SER A 80 -12.29 7.26 -16.08
N ASP A 81 -12.83 7.40 -17.29
CA ASP A 81 -12.30 6.76 -18.50
C ASP A 81 -11.09 7.55 -19.06
N GLY A 82 -10.26 8.11 -18.17
CA GLY A 82 -9.07 8.87 -18.53
C GLY A 82 -8.08 8.08 -19.40
N PRO A 83 -7.23 8.76 -20.17
CA PRO A 83 -6.29 8.10 -21.06
C PRO A 83 -5.28 7.26 -20.26
N VAL A 84 -5.14 6.00 -20.64
CA VAL A 84 -4.33 5.00 -19.93
C VAL A 84 -2.84 5.30 -20.06
N GLU A 85 -2.39 5.61 -21.27
CA GLU A 85 -0.95 5.76 -21.57
C GLU A 85 -0.28 6.90 -20.77
N PRO A 86 -0.87 8.11 -20.63
CA PRO A 86 -0.30 9.15 -19.77
C PRO A 86 -0.20 8.73 -18.30
N PHE A 87 -1.20 8.02 -17.78
CA PHE A 87 -1.18 7.55 -16.39
C PHE A 87 -0.13 6.46 -16.18
N LYS A 88 -0.02 5.53 -17.14
CA LYS A 88 1.02 4.49 -17.15
C LYS A 88 2.42 5.07 -17.21
N ALA A 89 2.67 6.04 -18.10
CA ALA A 89 3.96 6.72 -18.19
C ALA A 89 4.34 7.41 -16.87
N ARG A 90 3.37 8.05 -16.21
CA ARG A 90 3.56 8.67 -14.89
C ARG A 90 3.91 7.64 -13.80
N ARG A 91 3.24 6.48 -13.81
CA ARG A 91 3.56 5.33 -12.92
C ARG A 91 4.98 4.83 -13.17
N ASP A 92 5.36 4.62 -14.43
CA ASP A 92 6.68 4.10 -14.82
C ASP A 92 7.81 5.08 -14.44
N GLU A 93 7.56 6.39 -14.53
CA GLU A 93 8.47 7.41 -14.04
C GLU A 93 8.64 7.32 -12.51
N LEU A 94 7.55 7.16 -11.76
CA LEU A 94 7.61 6.97 -10.31
C LEU A 94 8.37 5.69 -9.95
N ALA A 95 8.22 4.62 -10.73
CA ALA A 95 8.97 3.36 -10.53
C ALA A 95 10.48 3.59 -10.65
N THR A 96 10.91 4.35 -11.65
CA THR A 96 12.32 4.71 -11.84
C THR A 96 12.86 5.49 -10.65
N VAL A 97 12.06 6.42 -10.11
CA VAL A 97 12.42 7.19 -8.90
C VAL A 97 12.48 6.27 -7.67
N ALA A 98 11.53 5.36 -7.51
CA ALA A 98 11.46 4.42 -6.39
C ALA A 98 12.66 3.46 -6.36
N ASP A 99 13.03 2.92 -7.52
CA ASP A 99 14.22 2.08 -7.67
C ASP A 99 15.49 2.88 -7.33
N ALA A 100 15.65 4.08 -7.91
CA ALA A 100 16.80 4.92 -7.64
C ALA A 100 16.92 5.25 -6.14
N PHE A 101 15.80 5.56 -5.48
CA PHE A 101 15.77 5.85 -4.05
C PHE A 101 16.13 4.61 -3.22
N LEU A 102 15.57 3.44 -3.53
CA LEU A 102 15.88 2.18 -2.85
C LEU A 102 17.38 1.84 -2.88
N PHE A 103 18.06 2.07 -4.01
CA PHE A 103 19.49 1.77 -4.15
C PHE A 103 20.44 2.84 -3.59
N GLN A 104 19.94 4.06 -3.34
CA GLN A 104 20.76 5.19 -2.89
C GLN A 104 20.61 5.49 -1.39
N THR A 105 19.55 5.02 -0.76
CA THR A 105 19.25 5.33 0.64
C THR A 105 19.90 4.33 1.60
N GLU A 106 20.81 4.80 2.46
CA GLU A 106 21.31 4.05 3.62
C GLU A 106 20.41 4.27 4.85
N GLY A 107 19.95 3.17 5.46
CA GLY A 107 19.46 3.05 6.84
C GLY A 107 18.22 3.89 7.25
N THR A 108 18.32 5.21 7.22
CA THR A 108 17.43 6.12 7.97
C THR A 108 16.18 6.60 7.21
N GLU A 109 16.09 6.40 5.89
CA GLU A 109 14.89 6.83 5.13
C GLU A 109 14.01 5.66 4.65
N GLN A 110 14.07 4.51 5.31
CA GLN A 110 13.22 3.35 4.97
C GLN A 110 11.72 3.69 5.00
N SER A 111 11.28 4.56 5.91
CA SER A 111 9.89 5.05 5.90
C SER A 111 9.51 5.74 4.59
N ARG A 112 10.42 6.53 4.02
CA ARG A 112 10.20 7.24 2.76
C ARG A 112 10.23 6.29 1.58
N VAL A 113 11.20 5.37 1.56
CA VAL A 113 11.30 4.30 0.55
C VAL A 113 9.99 3.52 0.51
N SER A 114 9.56 2.94 1.63
CA SER A 114 8.34 2.14 1.68
C SER A 114 7.07 2.96 1.40
N SER A 115 7.04 4.24 1.78
CA SER A 115 5.92 5.14 1.40
C SER A 115 5.84 5.37 -0.11
N LEU A 116 6.98 5.52 -0.79
CA LEU A 116 7.05 5.68 -2.24
C LEU A 116 6.61 4.41 -2.96
N TRP A 117 7.08 3.24 -2.50
CA TRP A 117 6.62 1.94 -3.00
C TRP A 117 5.13 1.72 -2.74
N SER A 118 4.60 2.18 -1.60
CA SER A 118 3.17 2.13 -1.29
C SER A 118 2.33 2.89 -2.33
N LEU A 119 2.77 4.07 -2.76
CA LEU A 119 2.13 4.84 -3.83
C LEU A 119 2.27 4.16 -5.20
N LEU A 120 3.47 3.69 -5.54
CA LEU A 120 3.72 3.00 -6.81
C LEU A 120 2.84 1.75 -6.97
N THR A 121 2.74 0.94 -5.92
CA THR A 121 1.84 -0.21 -5.91
C THR A 121 0.40 0.26 -6.08
N ALA A 122 -0.06 1.29 -5.36
CA ALA A 122 -1.43 1.79 -5.51
C ALA A 122 -1.74 2.27 -6.94
N MET A 123 -0.80 2.98 -7.59
CA MET A 123 -0.90 3.37 -9.00
C MET A 123 -0.98 2.16 -9.93
N THR A 124 -0.19 1.14 -9.67
CA THR A 124 -0.23 -0.12 -10.44
C THR A 124 -1.58 -0.81 -10.27
N VAL A 125 -2.13 -0.86 -9.05
CA VAL A 125 -3.45 -1.44 -8.80
C VAL A 125 -4.54 -0.60 -9.48
N CYS A 126 -4.34 0.69 -9.73
CA CYS A 126 -5.29 1.47 -10.53
C CYS A 126 -5.28 1.07 -12.01
N LEU A 127 -4.12 0.64 -12.55
CA LEU A 127 -3.96 0.22 -13.94
C LEU A 127 -4.44 -1.22 -14.18
N GLU A 128 -4.02 -2.13 -13.32
CA GLU A 128 -4.19 -3.57 -13.49
C GLU A 128 -4.51 -4.25 -12.16
N ASP A 129 -5.43 -5.20 -12.21
CA ASP A 129 -5.85 -5.96 -11.03
C ASP A 129 -4.85 -7.06 -10.75
N PHE A 130 -3.79 -6.73 -10.04
CA PHE A 130 -2.85 -7.72 -9.56
C PHE A 130 -3.16 -8.05 -8.11
N THR A 131 -3.47 -9.32 -7.85
CA THR A 131 -3.46 -9.87 -6.51
C THR A 131 -2.12 -10.52 -6.26
N TYR A 132 -1.55 -10.25 -5.10
CA TYR A 132 -0.35 -10.93 -4.64
C TYR A 132 -0.50 -12.44 -4.65
N GLN A 133 0.58 -13.11 -5.03
CA GLN A 133 0.72 -14.54 -4.80
C GLN A 133 0.76 -14.77 -3.29
N ASP A 134 0.11 -15.84 -2.83
CA ASP A 134 0.18 -16.26 -1.43
C ASP A 134 1.65 -16.54 -1.11
N VAL A 135 2.30 -15.63 -0.38
CA VAL A 135 3.63 -15.85 0.19
C VAL A 135 3.47 -16.23 1.65
N ASP A 136 4.05 -17.38 2.01
CA ASP A 136 3.98 -17.93 3.37
C ASP A 136 4.77 -17.08 4.38
N ASP A 137 5.79 -16.39 3.89
CA ASP A 137 6.66 -15.50 4.64
C ASP A 137 6.93 -14.23 3.83
N GLU A 138 6.95 -13.08 4.51
CA GLU A 138 7.30 -11.79 3.91
C GLU A 138 8.76 -11.73 3.43
N ARG A 139 9.65 -12.55 4.00
CA ARG A 139 11.05 -12.70 3.55
C ARG A 139 11.17 -13.38 2.19
N ASP A 140 10.14 -14.13 1.80
CA ASP A 140 10.10 -14.86 0.53
C ASP A 140 9.53 -14.00 -0.62
N ALA A 141 8.91 -12.86 -0.30
CA ALA A 141 8.44 -11.90 -1.30
C ALA A 141 9.51 -10.84 -1.61
N GLU A 142 9.78 -10.63 -2.89
CA GLU A 142 10.54 -9.47 -3.35
C GLU A 142 9.82 -8.15 -2.97
N VAL A 143 10.48 -6.99 -2.95
CA VAL A 143 9.86 -5.73 -2.47
C VAL A 143 8.70 -5.27 -3.39
N TRP A 144 8.86 -5.41 -4.71
CA TRP A 144 7.76 -5.20 -5.67
C TRP A 144 6.63 -6.23 -5.48
N ALA A 145 6.99 -7.36 -4.88
CA ALA A 145 6.18 -8.39 -4.24
C ALA A 145 5.23 -7.92 -3.11
N TRP A 146 5.21 -6.65 -2.71
CA TRP A 146 4.32 -6.16 -1.63
C TRP A 146 3.35 -5.06 -2.01
N ASP A 147 2.12 -5.23 -1.55
CA ASP A 147 1.06 -4.27 -1.79
C ASP A 147 1.23 -2.96 -1.02
N SER A 148 0.36 -2.03 -1.34
CA SER A 148 0.37 -0.69 -0.78
C SER A 148 0.15 -0.68 0.74
N ALA A 149 -0.66 -1.59 1.28
CA ALA A 149 -0.91 -1.66 2.73
C ALA A 149 0.30 -2.23 3.48
N PHE A 150 0.92 -3.29 2.96
CA PHE A 150 2.15 -3.83 3.52
C PHE A 150 3.28 -2.80 3.44
N GLN A 151 3.47 -2.16 2.28
CA GLN A 151 4.45 -1.09 2.11
C GLN A 151 4.19 0.08 3.06
N ALA A 152 2.94 0.49 3.24
CA ALA A 152 2.59 1.52 4.21
C ALA A 152 2.87 1.06 5.66
N ALA A 153 2.55 -0.18 6.02
CA ALA A 153 2.86 -0.72 7.35
C ALA A 153 4.37 -0.73 7.63
N THR A 154 5.16 -1.13 6.64
CA THR A 154 6.64 -1.07 6.67
C THR A 154 7.11 0.38 6.82
N ALA A 155 6.48 1.33 6.14
CA ALA A 155 6.81 2.74 6.28
C ALA A 155 6.59 3.25 7.72
N PHE A 156 5.47 2.87 8.33
CA PHE A 156 5.16 3.19 9.73
C PHE A 156 6.10 2.53 10.73
N ALA A 157 6.56 1.32 10.41
CA ALA A 157 7.51 0.58 11.22
C ALA A 157 8.95 1.08 11.10
N GLY A 158 9.25 1.99 10.17
CA GLY A 158 10.63 2.41 9.90
C GLY A 158 11.43 1.39 9.09
N GLY A 159 10.81 0.36 8.53
CA GLY A 159 11.49 -0.66 7.73
C GLY A 159 10.84 -2.04 7.82
N ALA A 160 11.40 -2.97 7.06
CA ALA A 160 10.99 -4.36 7.07
C ALA A 160 11.79 -5.14 8.12
N GLN A 161 11.18 -6.16 8.72
CA GLN A 161 11.74 -6.80 9.92
C GLN A 161 12.97 -7.68 9.68
N TRP A 162 13.32 -7.97 8.43
CA TRP A 162 14.56 -8.65 8.05
C TRP A 162 15.63 -7.71 7.48
N GLN A 163 15.38 -6.39 7.45
CA GLN A 163 16.43 -5.42 7.14
C GLN A 163 17.49 -5.42 8.25
N ALA A 164 18.70 -4.93 7.93
CA ALA A 164 19.89 -5.03 8.78
C ALA A 164 19.66 -4.53 10.22
N ALA A 165 20.51 -4.99 11.14
CA ALA A 165 20.43 -4.67 12.57
C ALA A 165 20.45 -3.17 12.90
N ASP A 166 20.83 -2.32 11.94
CA ASP A 166 20.91 -0.87 12.09
C ASP A 166 19.58 -0.14 11.74
N VAL A 167 18.51 -0.87 11.41
CA VAL A 167 17.17 -0.30 11.21
C VAL A 167 16.40 -0.32 12.53
N ASP A 168 16.13 0.85 13.10
CA ASP A 168 15.27 1.02 14.27
C ASP A 168 13.80 0.78 13.89
N LEU A 169 13.30 -0.43 14.17
CA LEU A 169 11.94 -0.84 13.85
C LEU A 169 10.94 -0.48 14.96
N ASP A 170 9.94 0.33 14.61
CA ASP A 170 8.80 0.66 15.47
C ASP A 170 7.63 -0.32 15.25
N LEU A 171 7.70 -1.47 15.93
CA LEU A 171 6.68 -2.52 15.84
C LEU A 171 5.32 -2.08 16.38
N GLU A 172 5.28 -1.09 17.27
CA GLU A 172 4.04 -0.55 17.82
C GLU A 172 3.29 0.24 16.75
N ARG A 173 3.97 1.13 16.02
CA ARG A 173 3.40 1.83 14.87
C ARG A 173 2.93 0.89 13.76
N ARG A 174 3.65 -0.20 13.51
CA ARG A 174 3.20 -1.24 12.56
C ARG A 174 1.86 -1.84 13.01
N ARG A 175 1.71 -2.15 14.29
CA ARG A 175 0.46 -2.68 14.86
C ARG A 175 -0.68 -1.66 14.77
N GLU A 176 -0.41 -0.39 15.07
CA GLU A 176 -1.40 0.68 14.93
C GLU A 176 -1.90 0.81 13.49
N PHE A 177 -0.99 0.74 12.52
CA PHE A 177 -1.35 0.75 11.10
C PHE A 177 -2.26 -0.43 10.76
N TRP A 178 -1.90 -1.65 11.17
CA TRP A 178 -2.73 -2.83 10.88
C TRP A 178 -4.11 -2.77 11.54
N THR A 179 -4.18 -2.24 12.75
CA THR A 179 -5.47 -2.01 13.44
C THR A 179 -6.33 -1.05 12.64
N TRP A 180 -5.77 0.08 12.19
CA TRP A 180 -6.46 1.03 11.31
C TRP A 180 -6.88 0.38 9.98
N PHE A 181 -6.01 -0.41 9.37
CA PHE A 181 -6.28 -1.09 8.09
C PHE A 181 -7.47 -2.04 8.20
N VAL A 182 -7.60 -2.76 9.32
CA VAL A 182 -8.74 -3.68 9.51
C VAL A 182 -10.02 -2.93 9.89
N GLU A 183 -9.92 -1.87 10.69
CA GLU A 183 -11.09 -1.24 11.32
C GLU A 183 -11.67 -0.05 10.56
N ARG A 184 -10.86 0.70 9.80
CA ARG A 184 -11.25 2.03 9.27
C ARG A 184 -11.03 2.19 7.78
N GLU A 185 -10.00 1.54 7.25
CA GLU A 185 -9.64 1.64 5.85
C GLU A 185 -10.79 1.27 4.89
N PRO A 186 -11.59 0.21 5.13
CA PRO A 186 -12.74 -0.10 4.27
C PRO A 186 -13.74 1.05 4.11
N ASP A 187 -14.02 1.78 5.19
CA ASP A 187 -14.94 2.93 5.19
C ASP A 187 -14.34 4.11 4.41
N GLU A 188 -13.04 4.36 4.57
CA GLU A 188 -12.33 5.39 3.82
C GLU A 188 -12.28 5.09 2.31
N ALA A 189 -12.07 3.83 1.94
CA ALA A 189 -12.09 3.39 0.55
C ALA A 189 -13.49 3.50 -0.06
N ALA A 190 -14.54 3.12 0.69
CA ALA A 190 -15.92 3.31 0.26
C ALA A 190 -16.24 4.79 0.05
N ALA A 191 -15.79 5.66 0.95
CA ALA A 191 -15.94 7.11 0.81
C ALA A 191 -15.20 7.66 -0.41
N LEU A 192 -14.01 7.13 -0.72
CA LEU A 192 -13.25 7.50 -1.91
C LEU A 192 -14.03 7.18 -3.19
N LEU A 193 -14.54 5.95 -3.30
CA LEU A 193 -15.34 5.51 -4.46
C LEU A 193 -16.62 6.32 -4.62
N SER A 194 -17.28 6.71 -3.52
CA SER A 194 -18.51 7.53 -3.57
C SER A 194 -18.31 8.94 -4.14
N LYS A 195 -17.07 9.44 -4.17
CA LYS A 195 -16.71 10.75 -4.74
C LYS A 195 -16.21 10.65 -6.18
N SER A 196 -15.96 9.44 -6.66
CA SER A 196 -15.39 9.14 -7.97
C SER A 196 -16.44 8.78 -9.04
N GLY A 197 -17.72 8.62 -8.66
CA GLY A 197 -18.83 8.38 -9.58
C GLY A 197 -19.82 9.54 -9.58
#